data_AF-A0A2W4N7B3-F1
#
_entry.id   AF-A0A2W4N7B3-F1
#
_cell.length_a   1.000
_cell.length_b   1.000
_cell.length_c   1.000
_cell.angle_alpha   90.00
_cell.angle_beta   90.00
_cell.angle_gamma   90.00
#
_symmetry.space_group_name_H-M   'P 1'
#
loop_
_entity.id
_entity.type
_entity.pdbx_description
1 polymer ?
#
loop_
_entity_poly.entity_id
_entity_poly.type
_entity_poly.pdbx_seq_one_letter_code
_entity_poly.pdbx_strand_id
1 'polypeptide(L)'
;MANQPCSEGGGGRSVLVRRDGDSLLLITQADHGRLAGEMAAAWGAAPWSRPEPYEAVCLATALHDDGWEAADARPALDPETGAPRPFWALPYRERAAFYREGIAAVAEQNAYAGLLVSMHLAALWDGYGIRPATGLGALPEEEAQAVVAFLNGEAARQAALRAQAIQRLRQEKEVRRFQRRLQVNLRWLALWDWLSLLLCLDADPAESLDGSGTVPSALSTGVPLGYRGDRRVDLVVRRLGPGRFALDPYPFVREPLQLTVPARRVPARRYPSEEEWLAAFREAKVEHLSFAIMALR
;
A
#
# COMPACT_ATOMS: atom_id res chain seq x y z
N MET A 1 -5.70 -5.26 49.03
CA MET A 1 -5.31 -5.68 47.67
C MET A 1 -6.33 -5.09 46.73
N ALA A 2 -5.99 -3.93 46.14
CA ALA A 2 -6.87 -3.21 45.25
C ALA A 2 -6.51 -3.56 43.80
N ASN A 3 -7.50 -4.07 43.06
CA ASN A 3 -7.44 -4.26 41.62
C ASN A 3 -7.16 -2.92 40.94
N GLN A 4 -6.02 -2.80 40.25
CA GLN A 4 -5.82 -1.78 39.23
C GLN A 4 -6.61 -2.18 37.98
N PRO A 5 -7.40 -1.27 37.37
CA PRO A 5 -7.96 -1.54 36.06
C PRO A 5 -6.83 -1.51 35.02
N CYS A 6 -6.77 -2.56 34.19
CA CYS A 6 -6.01 -2.53 32.94
C CYS A 6 -6.44 -1.29 32.16
N SER A 7 -5.49 -0.40 31.86
CA SER A 7 -5.71 0.69 30.91
C SER A 7 -6.08 0.09 29.56
N GLU A 8 -7.28 0.42 29.07
CA GLU A 8 -7.67 0.19 27.68
C GLU A 8 -6.67 0.94 26.79
N GLY A 9 -5.70 0.20 26.24
CA GLY A 9 -4.70 0.73 25.34
C GLY A 9 -5.38 1.26 24.08
N GLY A 10 -5.13 2.53 23.76
CA GLY A 10 -5.56 3.15 22.52
C GLY A 10 -5.00 2.41 21.31
N GLY A 11 -5.77 1.44 20.83
CA GLY A 11 -5.40 0.57 19.71
C GLY A 11 -5.22 1.33 18.41
N GLY A 12 -4.35 0.80 17.56
CA GLY A 12 -3.93 1.36 16.28
C GLY A 12 -5.04 1.89 15.41
N ARG A 13 -4.94 3.18 15.11
CA ARG A 13 -5.87 3.89 14.25
C ARG A 13 -5.08 4.92 13.46
N SER A 14 -5.15 4.89 12.14
CA SER A 14 -4.42 5.85 11.32
C SER A 14 -4.99 5.95 9.91
N VAL A 15 -4.67 7.06 9.24
CA VAL A 15 -5.00 7.41 7.85
C VAL A 15 -3.74 8.04 7.21
N LEU A 16 -3.70 8.15 5.89
CA LEU A 16 -2.72 9.03 5.22
C LEU A 16 -3.04 10.48 5.57
N VAL A 17 -2.01 11.24 5.96
CA VAL A 17 -2.14 12.66 6.32
C VAL A 17 -1.27 13.49 5.38
N ARG A 18 -1.90 14.30 4.54
CA ARG A 18 -1.22 15.30 3.70
C ARG A 18 -1.50 16.70 4.23
N ARG A 19 -0.45 17.51 4.40
CA ARG A 19 -0.63 18.94 4.72
C ARG A 19 -0.96 19.73 3.47
N ASP A 20 -1.93 20.64 3.56
CA ASP A 20 -2.33 21.56 2.50
C ASP A 20 -2.62 22.94 3.10
N GLY A 21 -1.59 23.79 3.16
CA GLY A 21 -1.63 25.07 3.85
C GLY A 21 -2.00 24.93 5.34
N ASP A 22 -3.11 25.57 5.71
CA ASP A 22 -3.70 25.55 7.06
C ASP A 22 -4.71 24.40 7.24
N SER A 23 -4.72 23.42 6.33
CA SER A 23 -5.53 22.20 6.39
C SER A 23 -4.69 20.93 6.36
N LEU A 24 -5.27 19.83 6.84
CA LEU A 24 -4.83 18.47 6.59
C LEU A 24 -5.87 17.79 5.70
N LEU A 25 -5.38 17.00 4.77
CA LEU A 25 -6.16 16.10 3.92
C LEU A 25 -5.91 14.68 4.39
N LEU A 26 -7.00 14.01 4.74
CA LEU A 26 -7.00 12.67 5.30
C LEU A 26 -7.54 11.71 4.25
N ILE A 27 -6.73 10.75 3.84
CA ILE A 27 -7.07 9.74 2.83
C ILE A 27 -6.94 8.38 3.51
N THR A 28 -7.93 7.50 3.35
CA THR A 28 -7.87 6.17 3.97
C THR A 28 -6.87 5.28 3.23
N GLN A 29 -6.36 4.25 3.90
CA GLN A 29 -5.49 3.27 3.23
C GLN A 29 -6.27 2.50 2.15
N ALA A 30 -7.54 2.18 2.43
CA ALA A 30 -8.42 1.56 1.45
C ALA A 30 -8.58 2.44 0.18
N ASP A 31 -8.71 3.75 0.33
CA ASP A 31 -8.87 4.69 -0.79
C ASP A 31 -7.59 4.81 -1.65
N HIS A 32 -6.39 4.80 -1.05
CA HIS A 32 -5.15 4.70 -1.86
C HIS A 32 -5.07 3.35 -2.58
N GLY A 33 -5.52 2.28 -1.92
CA GLY A 33 -5.62 0.95 -2.52
C GLY A 33 -6.49 0.96 -3.76
N ARG A 34 -7.69 1.55 -3.68
CA ARG A 34 -8.59 1.74 -4.84
C ARG A 34 -7.92 2.54 -5.97
N LEU A 35 -7.22 3.63 -5.63
CA LEU A 35 -6.45 4.42 -6.59
C LEU A 35 -5.37 3.59 -7.30
N ALA A 36 -4.65 2.74 -6.57
CA ALA A 36 -3.69 1.79 -7.13
C ALA A 36 -4.37 0.75 -8.03
N GLY A 37 -5.55 0.27 -7.65
CA GLY A 37 -6.38 -0.62 -8.46
C GLY A 37 -6.80 -0.01 -9.80
N GLU A 38 -7.14 1.28 -9.84
CA GLU A 38 -7.43 2.01 -11.09
C GLU A 38 -6.20 2.09 -12.01
N MET A 39 -5.00 2.32 -11.44
CA MET A 39 -3.74 2.26 -12.20
C MET A 39 -3.49 0.86 -12.77
N ALA A 40 -3.70 -0.19 -11.99
CA ALA A 40 -3.58 -1.57 -12.46
C ALA A 40 -4.54 -1.87 -13.62
N ALA A 41 -5.78 -1.38 -13.53
CA ALA A 41 -6.80 -1.55 -14.57
C ALA A 41 -6.45 -0.80 -15.87
N ALA A 42 -5.81 0.37 -15.77
CA ALA A 42 -5.36 1.16 -16.91
C ALA A 42 -4.01 0.70 -17.49
N TRP A 43 -3.30 -0.23 -16.86
CA TRP A 43 -1.96 -0.66 -17.27
C TRP A 43 -1.96 -1.54 -18.52
N GLY A 44 -0.98 -1.34 -19.40
CA GLY A 44 -0.73 -2.20 -20.56
C GLY A 44 -0.64 -1.47 -21.90
N ALA A 45 -0.27 -0.19 -21.92
CA ALA A 45 0.13 0.46 -23.16
C ALA A 45 1.43 -0.18 -23.68
N ALA A 46 1.56 -0.41 -24.98
CA ALA A 46 2.77 -0.99 -25.54
C ALA A 46 4.01 -0.13 -25.16
N PRO A 47 5.12 -0.73 -24.69
CA PRO A 47 5.46 -2.16 -24.74
C PRO A 47 5.03 -2.99 -23.52
N TRP A 48 4.31 -2.40 -22.57
CA TRP A 48 3.85 -3.05 -21.35
C TRP A 48 2.75 -4.08 -21.64
N SER A 49 2.86 -5.26 -21.05
CA SER A 49 1.79 -6.26 -21.09
C SER A 49 0.68 -5.87 -20.14
N ARG A 50 -0.56 -6.16 -20.52
CA ARG A 50 -1.71 -6.09 -19.60
C ARG A 50 -1.56 -7.11 -18.46
N PRO A 51 -2.01 -6.79 -17.23
CA PRO A 51 -2.00 -7.75 -16.13
C PRO A 51 -2.77 -9.04 -16.40
N GLU A 52 -2.21 -10.17 -15.96
CA GLU A 52 -2.77 -11.52 -16.04
C GLU A 52 -2.58 -12.25 -14.70
N PRO A 53 -3.61 -12.90 -14.14
CA PRO A 53 -5.02 -12.80 -14.52
C PRO A 53 -5.56 -11.40 -14.20
N TYR A 54 -6.13 -10.72 -15.19
CA TYR A 54 -6.45 -9.29 -15.09
C TYR A 54 -7.31 -8.95 -13.86
N GLU A 55 -8.45 -9.64 -13.69
CA GLU A 55 -9.39 -9.38 -12.60
C GLU A 55 -8.75 -9.61 -11.23
N ALA A 56 -8.01 -10.71 -11.07
CA ALA A 56 -7.37 -11.05 -9.80
C ALA A 56 -6.26 -10.06 -9.43
N VAL A 57 -5.49 -9.54 -10.41
CA VAL A 57 -4.43 -8.55 -10.15
C VAL A 57 -5.04 -7.19 -9.83
N CYS A 58 -6.08 -6.76 -10.55
CA CYS A 58 -6.78 -5.51 -10.24
C CYS A 58 -7.42 -5.58 -8.85
N LEU A 59 -8.07 -6.72 -8.52
CA LEU A 59 -8.66 -6.96 -7.19
C LEU A 59 -7.59 -6.94 -6.09
N ALA A 60 -6.48 -7.66 -6.27
CA ALA A 60 -5.38 -7.66 -5.30
C ALA A 60 -4.84 -6.26 -5.05
N THR A 61 -4.65 -5.49 -6.12
CA THR A 61 -4.11 -4.12 -6.02
C THR A 61 -5.12 -3.19 -5.36
N ALA A 62 -6.41 -3.29 -5.71
CA ALA A 62 -7.45 -2.48 -5.14
C ALA A 62 -7.63 -2.71 -3.63
N LEU A 63 -7.56 -3.98 -3.19
CA LEU A 63 -7.91 -4.41 -1.84
C LEU A 63 -6.71 -4.64 -0.91
N HIS A 64 -5.48 -4.32 -1.34
CA HIS A 64 -4.28 -4.74 -0.59
C HIS A 64 -4.22 -4.18 0.84
N ASP A 65 -4.84 -3.03 1.08
CA ASP A 65 -4.91 -2.37 2.39
C ASP A 65 -6.34 -2.30 2.97
N ASP A 66 -7.30 -3.10 2.47
CA ASP A 66 -8.68 -3.10 3.02
C ASP A 66 -8.73 -3.54 4.51
N GLY A 67 -7.70 -4.23 5.00
CA GLY A 67 -7.56 -4.58 6.41
C GLY A 67 -7.49 -3.37 7.36
N TRP A 68 -7.24 -2.18 6.83
CA TRP A 68 -7.17 -0.93 7.59
C TRP A 68 -8.52 -0.25 7.80
N GLU A 69 -9.60 -0.69 7.16
CA GLU A 69 -10.88 0.05 7.13
C GLU A 69 -11.39 0.44 8.53
N ALA A 70 -11.29 -0.48 9.51
CA ALA A 70 -11.68 -0.20 10.89
C ALA A 70 -10.77 0.84 11.58
N ALA A 71 -9.46 0.82 11.28
CA ALA A 71 -8.47 1.76 11.79
C ALA A 71 -8.62 3.14 11.13
N ASP A 72 -8.89 3.18 9.82
CA ASP A 72 -9.15 4.39 9.02
C ASP A 72 -10.43 5.10 9.46
N ALA A 73 -11.44 4.38 9.95
CA ALA A 73 -12.72 4.95 10.38
C ALA A 73 -12.62 5.79 11.66
N ARG A 74 -11.52 5.67 12.44
CA ARG A 74 -11.36 6.35 13.73
C ARG A 74 -9.90 6.72 14.00
N PRO A 75 -9.20 7.49 13.13
CA PRO A 75 -7.76 7.75 13.23
C PRO A 75 -7.35 8.25 14.62
N ALA A 76 -6.24 7.77 15.16
CA ALA A 76 -5.78 8.17 16.50
C ALA A 76 -5.15 9.56 16.46
N LEU A 77 -5.22 10.25 17.59
CA LEU A 77 -4.43 11.45 17.85
C LEU A 77 -3.13 11.06 18.56
N ASP A 78 -2.02 11.65 18.15
CA ASP A 78 -0.79 11.61 18.94
C ASP A 78 -0.92 12.60 20.12
N PRO A 79 -0.88 12.14 21.38
CA PRO A 79 -1.05 13.01 22.54
C PRO A 79 0.09 14.02 22.73
N GLU A 80 1.30 13.71 22.24
CA GLU A 80 2.46 14.59 22.39
C GLU A 80 2.35 15.78 21.44
N THR A 81 2.13 15.49 20.16
CA THR A 81 2.06 16.51 19.11
C THR A 81 0.67 17.14 18.97
N GLY A 82 -0.38 16.45 19.41
CA GLY A 82 -1.78 16.80 19.17
C GLY A 82 -2.13 16.82 17.68
N ALA A 83 -1.42 16.03 16.87
CA ALA A 83 -1.66 15.83 15.44
C ALA A 83 -2.16 14.39 15.18
N PRO A 84 -2.85 14.14 14.06
CA PRO A 84 -3.28 12.79 13.71
C PRO A 84 -2.07 11.87 13.58
N ARG A 85 -2.11 10.69 14.22
CA ARG A 85 -1.02 9.74 14.18
C ARG A 85 -0.90 9.15 12.77
N PRO A 86 0.26 9.25 12.10
CA PRO A 86 0.44 8.67 10.77
C PRO A 86 0.61 7.15 10.82
N PHE A 87 0.32 6.45 9.73
CA PHE A 87 0.13 4.99 9.75
C PHE A 87 1.44 4.24 10.01
N TRP A 88 2.56 4.81 9.56
CA TRP A 88 3.89 4.26 9.81
C TRP A 88 4.31 4.34 11.28
N ALA A 89 3.67 5.20 12.08
CA ALA A 89 3.90 5.30 13.52
C ALA A 89 3.11 4.27 14.33
N LEU A 90 2.28 3.44 13.69
CA LEU A 90 1.61 2.35 14.39
C LEU A 90 2.58 1.20 14.73
N PRO A 91 2.45 0.61 15.93
CA PRO A 91 3.11 -0.64 16.29
C PRO A 91 3.00 -1.69 15.18
N TYR A 92 4.08 -2.42 14.95
CA TYR A 92 4.14 -3.47 13.95
C TYR A 92 3.16 -4.60 14.25
N ARG A 93 2.96 -4.93 15.53
CA ARG A 93 1.96 -5.90 15.99
C ARG A 93 0.54 -5.56 15.52
N GLU A 94 0.17 -4.28 15.57
CA GLU A 94 -1.17 -3.83 15.17
C GLU A 94 -1.32 -3.88 13.65
N ARG A 95 -0.33 -3.37 12.90
CA ARG A 95 -0.31 -3.48 11.44
C ARG A 95 -0.41 -4.92 10.96
N ALA A 96 0.31 -5.84 11.61
CA ALA A 96 0.24 -7.26 11.31
C ALA A 96 -1.16 -7.86 11.54
N ALA A 97 -1.95 -7.33 12.47
CA ALA A 97 -3.34 -7.75 12.66
C ALA A 97 -4.21 -7.31 11.48
N PHE A 98 -4.15 -6.03 11.08
CA PHE A 98 -4.87 -5.49 9.93
C PHE A 98 -4.53 -6.27 8.65
N TYR A 99 -3.24 -6.51 8.41
CA TYR A 99 -2.79 -7.29 7.26
C TYR A 99 -3.36 -8.70 7.24
N ARG A 100 -3.36 -9.43 8.38
CA ARG A 100 -3.93 -10.80 8.43
C ARG A 100 -5.40 -10.83 8.05
N GLU A 101 -6.18 -9.89 8.58
CA GLU A 101 -7.62 -9.81 8.32
C GLU A 101 -7.88 -9.46 6.85
N GLY A 102 -7.22 -8.42 6.32
CA GLY A 102 -7.34 -8.03 4.91
C GLY A 102 -6.94 -9.15 3.95
N ILE A 103 -5.79 -9.80 4.19
CA ILE A 103 -5.33 -10.92 3.36
C ILE A 103 -6.35 -12.06 3.38
N ALA A 104 -6.90 -12.40 4.55
CA ALA A 104 -7.89 -13.47 4.65
C ALA A 104 -9.15 -13.15 3.85
N ALA A 105 -9.67 -11.93 3.97
CA ALA A 105 -10.85 -11.49 3.24
C ALA A 105 -10.62 -11.50 1.72
N VAL A 106 -9.48 -11.02 1.23
CA VAL A 106 -9.15 -11.06 -0.20
C VAL A 106 -8.95 -12.50 -0.70
N ALA A 107 -8.33 -13.37 0.10
CA ALA A 107 -8.11 -14.77 -0.26
C ALA A 107 -9.42 -15.57 -0.36
N GLU A 108 -10.41 -15.24 0.47
CA GLU A 108 -11.76 -15.83 0.40
C GLU A 108 -12.47 -15.42 -0.89
N GLN A 109 -12.33 -14.16 -1.32
CA GLN A 109 -12.89 -13.68 -2.59
C GLN A 109 -12.17 -14.25 -3.82
N ASN A 110 -10.83 -14.30 -3.79
CA ASN A 110 -10.02 -14.79 -4.90
C ASN A 110 -8.64 -15.28 -4.42
N ALA A 111 -8.39 -16.58 -4.56
CA ALA A 111 -7.15 -17.22 -4.12
C ALA A 111 -5.87 -16.63 -4.74
N TYR A 112 -5.90 -16.21 -6.02
CA TYR A 112 -4.74 -15.57 -6.65
C TYR A 112 -4.51 -14.17 -6.10
N ALA A 113 -5.59 -13.40 -5.91
CA ALA A 113 -5.49 -12.07 -5.34
C ALA A 113 -4.97 -12.10 -3.91
N GLY A 114 -5.52 -12.98 -3.06
CA GLY A 114 -5.08 -13.15 -1.68
C GLY A 114 -3.62 -13.61 -1.58
N LEU A 115 -3.17 -14.50 -2.48
CA LEU A 115 -1.76 -14.88 -2.58
C LEU A 115 -0.88 -13.67 -2.91
N LEU A 116 -1.31 -12.83 -3.86
CA LEU A 116 -0.55 -11.65 -4.28
C LEU A 116 -0.49 -10.57 -3.18
N VAL A 117 -1.59 -10.30 -2.49
CA VAL A 117 -1.63 -9.38 -1.33
C VAL A 117 -0.77 -9.90 -0.18
N SER A 118 -0.86 -11.20 0.13
CA SER A 118 0.00 -11.83 1.14
C SER A 118 1.49 -11.66 0.83
N MET A 119 1.88 -11.85 -0.43
CA MET A 119 3.25 -11.63 -0.87
C MET A 119 3.67 -10.16 -0.77
N HIS A 120 2.80 -9.23 -1.16
CA HIS A 120 3.04 -7.79 -1.08
C HIS A 120 3.28 -7.34 0.35
N LEU A 121 2.35 -7.62 1.26
CA LEU A 121 2.42 -7.17 2.64
C LEU A 121 3.55 -7.85 3.44
N ALA A 122 3.88 -9.12 3.12
CA ALA A 122 5.06 -9.76 3.70
C ALA A 122 6.37 -9.10 3.24
N ALA A 123 6.45 -8.70 1.97
CA ALA A 123 7.63 -8.07 1.39
C ALA A 123 7.82 -6.61 1.85
N LEU A 124 6.80 -5.93 2.37
CA LEU A 124 6.98 -4.61 2.98
C LEU A 124 7.97 -4.63 4.16
N TRP A 125 8.09 -5.77 4.86
CA TRP A 125 8.97 -5.91 6.03
C TRP A 125 10.46 -5.93 5.72
N ASP A 126 10.85 -6.46 4.56
CA ASP A 126 12.25 -6.46 4.09
C ASP A 126 12.46 -5.49 2.90
N GLY A 127 11.46 -4.65 2.63
CA GLY A 127 11.48 -3.73 1.50
C GLY A 127 11.62 -4.43 0.15
N TYR A 128 10.98 -5.59 -0.03
CA TYR A 128 11.08 -6.44 -1.23
C TYR A 128 12.50 -6.96 -1.49
N GLY A 129 13.31 -7.08 -0.44
CA GLY A 129 14.74 -7.41 -0.53
C GLY A 129 15.60 -6.31 -1.18
N ILE A 130 15.04 -5.11 -1.36
CA ILE A 130 15.73 -3.94 -1.94
C ILE A 130 16.41 -3.13 -0.84
N ARG A 131 15.77 -3.04 0.33
CA ARG A 131 16.37 -2.47 1.53
C ARG A 131 17.18 -3.58 2.22
N PRO A 132 18.32 -3.29 2.88
CA PRO A 132 18.80 -4.21 3.91
C PRO A 132 17.63 -4.49 4.85
N ALA A 133 17.53 -5.69 5.43
CA ALA A 133 16.53 -6.00 6.45
C ALA A 133 16.77 -5.11 7.69
N THR A 134 16.45 -3.84 7.59
CA THR A 134 16.54 -2.85 8.63
C THR A 134 15.26 -2.99 9.43
N GLY A 135 15.34 -3.54 10.63
CA GLY A 135 14.20 -3.41 11.52
C GLY A 135 14.20 -4.41 12.63
N LEU A 136 14.06 -5.71 12.33
CA LEU A 136 13.73 -6.70 13.35
C LEU A 136 14.67 -6.68 14.56
N GLY A 137 15.98 -6.59 14.34
CA GLY A 137 16.97 -6.55 15.43
C GLY A 137 16.99 -5.27 16.26
N ALA A 138 16.33 -4.20 15.80
CA ALA A 138 16.18 -2.93 16.51
C ALA A 138 14.78 -2.72 17.11
N LEU A 139 13.84 -3.64 16.85
CA LEU A 139 12.51 -3.58 17.44
C LEU A 139 12.53 -4.07 18.89
N PRO A 140 11.61 -3.58 19.74
CA PRO A 140 11.29 -4.25 20.99
C PRO A 140 10.96 -5.73 20.75
N GLU A 141 11.35 -6.61 21.67
CA GLU A 141 11.19 -8.07 21.53
C GLU A 141 9.76 -8.48 21.18
N GLU A 142 8.75 -7.89 21.84
CA GLU A 142 7.34 -8.20 21.59
C GLU A 142 6.90 -7.83 20.15
N GLU A 143 7.40 -6.71 19.62
CA GLU A 143 7.13 -6.26 18.26
C GLU A 143 7.84 -7.18 17.24
N ALA A 144 9.10 -7.54 17.51
CA ALA A 144 9.84 -8.48 16.67
C ALA A 144 9.15 -9.85 16.61
N GLN A 145 8.70 -10.38 17.75
CA GLN A 145 7.96 -11.65 17.82
C GLN A 145 6.65 -11.59 17.04
N ALA A 146 5.90 -10.48 17.12
CA ALA A 146 4.67 -10.29 16.37
C ALA A 146 4.90 -10.29 14.85
N VAL A 147 5.96 -9.62 14.37
CA VAL A 147 6.33 -9.61 12.95
C VAL A 147 6.78 -11.00 12.49
N VAL A 148 7.60 -11.70 13.26
CA VAL A 148 8.05 -13.06 12.93
C VAL A 148 6.85 -14.02 12.85
N ALA A 149 5.92 -13.95 13.81
CA ALA A 149 4.72 -14.77 13.80
C ALA A 149 3.84 -14.49 12.57
N PHE A 150 3.70 -13.21 12.19
CA PHE A 150 3.00 -12.80 10.97
C PHE A 150 3.66 -13.40 9.72
N LEU A 151 4.97 -13.21 9.56
CA LEU A 151 5.73 -13.68 8.40
C LEU A 151 5.65 -15.21 8.24
N ASN A 152 5.76 -15.96 9.35
CA ASN A 152 5.63 -17.41 9.33
C ASN A 152 4.21 -17.86 8.94
N GLY A 153 3.18 -17.20 9.46
CA GLY A 153 1.79 -17.47 9.10
C GLY A 153 1.52 -17.22 7.61
N GLU A 154 2.02 -16.11 7.09
CA GLU A 154 1.87 -15.78 5.68
C GLU A 154 2.70 -16.68 4.76
N ALA A 155 3.90 -17.10 5.17
CA ALA A 155 4.66 -18.12 4.42
C ALA A 155 3.86 -19.43 4.28
N ALA A 156 3.19 -19.89 5.34
CA ALA A 156 2.33 -21.07 5.30
C ALA A 156 1.10 -20.87 4.41
N ARG A 157 0.39 -19.73 4.52
CA ARG A 157 -0.75 -19.37 3.66
C ARG A 157 -0.34 -19.34 2.18
N GLN A 158 0.77 -18.69 1.87
CA GLN A 158 1.26 -18.59 0.50
C GLN A 158 1.65 -19.97 -0.05
N ALA A 159 2.27 -20.83 0.75
CA ALA A 159 2.57 -22.20 0.34
C ALA A 159 1.29 -22.99 0.01
N ALA A 160 0.25 -22.88 0.83
CA ALA A 160 -1.03 -23.53 0.61
C ALA A 160 -1.73 -23.02 -0.67
N LEU A 161 -1.83 -21.69 -0.85
CA LEU A 161 -2.43 -21.08 -2.04
C LEU A 161 -1.66 -21.41 -3.32
N ARG A 162 -0.31 -21.41 -3.27
CA ARG A 162 0.53 -21.86 -4.40
C ARG A 162 0.30 -23.33 -4.71
N ALA A 163 0.24 -24.20 -3.71
CA ALA A 163 -0.02 -25.62 -3.91
C ALA A 163 -1.39 -25.85 -4.58
N GLN A 164 -2.43 -25.16 -4.10
CA GLN A 164 -3.77 -25.23 -4.70
C GLN A 164 -3.78 -24.77 -6.17
N ALA A 165 -3.07 -23.69 -6.49
CA ALA A 165 -2.95 -23.19 -7.86
C ALA A 165 -2.19 -24.18 -8.77
N ILE A 166 -1.08 -24.75 -8.27
CA ILE A 166 -0.21 -25.65 -9.01
C ILE A 166 -0.86 -27.02 -9.26
N GLN A 167 -1.68 -27.54 -8.34
CA GLN A 167 -2.41 -28.80 -8.52
C GLN A 167 -3.29 -28.83 -9.78
N ARG A 168 -3.74 -27.66 -10.25
CA ARG A 168 -4.53 -27.52 -11.47
C ARG A 168 -3.69 -27.54 -12.74
N LEU A 169 -2.37 -27.38 -12.63
CA LEU A 169 -1.42 -27.38 -13.74
C LEU A 169 -0.93 -28.80 -14.00
N ARG A 170 -0.58 -29.12 -15.26
CA ARG A 170 -0.21 -30.48 -15.68
C ARG A 170 1.26 -30.59 -16.04
N GLN A 171 1.86 -29.49 -16.48
CA GLN A 171 3.23 -29.47 -17.00
C GLN A 171 4.11 -28.51 -16.19
N GLU A 172 5.36 -28.88 -15.96
CA GLU A 172 6.30 -28.02 -15.21
C GLU A 172 6.46 -26.63 -15.82
N LYS A 173 6.38 -26.52 -17.16
CA LYS A 173 6.44 -25.22 -17.85
C LYS A 173 5.31 -24.28 -17.45
N GLU A 174 4.14 -24.83 -17.09
CA GLU A 174 2.99 -24.05 -16.62
C GLU A 174 3.24 -23.55 -15.20
N VAL A 175 3.82 -24.40 -14.34
CA VAL A 175 4.25 -24.03 -12.99
C VAL A 175 5.29 -22.91 -13.04
N ARG A 176 6.31 -23.04 -13.89
CA ARG A 176 7.33 -21.99 -14.10
C ARG A 176 6.70 -20.68 -14.60
N ARG A 177 5.73 -20.75 -15.53
CA ARG A 177 5.01 -19.58 -16.03
C ARG A 177 4.17 -18.92 -14.94
N PHE A 178 3.47 -19.71 -14.12
CA PHE A 178 2.70 -19.22 -12.98
C PHE A 178 3.58 -18.47 -11.97
N GLN A 179 4.73 -19.06 -11.59
CA GLN A 179 5.68 -18.41 -10.68
C GLN A 179 6.23 -17.11 -11.25
N ARG A 180 6.66 -17.11 -12.52
CA ARG A 180 7.12 -15.89 -13.21
C ARG A 180 6.05 -14.80 -13.23
N ARG A 181 4.81 -15.16 -13.56
CA ARG A 181 3.68 -14.23 -13.58
C ARG A 181 3.43 -13.62 -12.20
N LEU A 182 3.47 -14.43 -11.15
CA LEU A 182 3.30 -13.97 -9.78
C LEU A 182 4.38 -12.96 -9.35
N GLN A 183 5.64 -13.19 -9.74
CA GLN A 183 6.73 -12.25 -9.47
C GLN A 183 6.61 -10.95 -10.25
N VAL A 184 6.20 -11.01 -11.52
CA VAL A 184 5.93 -9.80 -12.32
C VAL A 184 4.79 -8.99 -11.69
N ASN A 185 3.70 -9.65 -11.30
CA ASN A 185 2.56 -8.99 -10.69
C ASN A 185 2.89 -8.41 -9.32
N LEU A 186 3.73 -9.07 -8.52
CA LEU A 186 4.19 -8.52 -7.25
C LEU A 186 4.97 -7.22 -7.47
N ARG A 187 5.87 -7.20 -8.47
CA ARG A 187 6.64 -5.98 -8.81
C ARG A 187 5.74 -4.85 -9.29
N TRP A 188 4.70 -5.16 -10.06
CA TRP A 188 3.75 -4.13 -10.50
C TRP A 188 2.85 -3.64 -9.38
N LEU A 189 2.34 -4.52 -8.51
CA LEU A 189 1.54 -4.13 -7.35
C LEU A 189 2.35 -3.19 -6.45
N ALA A 190 3.59 -3.55 -6.11
CA ALA A 190 4.47 -2.68 -5.32
C ALA A 190 4.70 -1.30 -5.97
N LEU A 191 4.82 -1.26 -7.31
CA LEU A 191 4.95 0.00 -8.05
C LEU A 191 3.66 0.83 -7.99
N TRP A 192 2.48 0.23 -8.19
CA TRP A 192 1.20 0.93 -8.15
C TRP A 192 0.86 1.43 -6.75
N ASP A 193 1.15 0.64 -5.73
CA ASP A 193 1.05 1.04 -4.32
C ASP A 193 1.91 2.29 -4.08
N TRP A 194 3.20 2.25 -4.41
CA TRP A 194 4.09 3.41 -4.26
C TRP A 194 3.65 4.65 -5.06
N LEU A 195 3.23 4.49 -6.32
CA LEU A 195 2.69 5.59 -7.12
C LEU A 195 1.42 6.18 -6.47
N SER A 196 0.57 5.35 -5.88
CA SER A 196 -0.64 5.82 -5.21
C SER A 196 -0.32 6.67 -3.98
N LEU A 197 0.69 6.27 -3.20
CA LEU A 197 1.18 7.03 -2.06
C LEU A 197 1.79 8.37 -2.49
N LEU A 198 2.58 8.41 -3.56
CA LEU A 198 3.11 9.65 -4.12
C LEU A 198 1.99 10.65 -4.48
N LEU A 199 0.91 10.17 -5.11
CA LEU A 199 -0.23 10.99 -5.48
C LEU A 199 -1.00 11.47 -4.25
N CYS A 200 -1.34 10.56 -3.34
CA CYS A 200 -2.09 10.85 -2.12
C CYS A 200 -1.34 11.85 -1.23
N LEU A 201 -0.03 11.70 -1.08
CA LEU A 201 0.81 12.58 -0.27
C LEU A 201 1.32 13.81 -1.04
N ASP A 202 1.10 13.86 -2.36
CA ASP A 202 1.65 14.88 -3.26
C ASP A 202 3.18 15.04 -3.12
N ALA A 203 3.86 13.91 -2.88
CA ALA A 203 5.26 13.85 -2.51
C ALA A 203 6.20 13.90 -3.73
N ASP A 204 7.41 14.41 -3.53
CA ASP A 204 8.46 14.31 -4.54
C ASP A 204 8.98 12.86 -4.60
N PRO A 205 9.06 12.22 -5.79
CA PRO A 205 9.63 10.89 -5.93
C PRO A 205 11.07 10.74 -5.45
N ALA A 206 11.81 11.85 -5.27
CA ALA A 206 13.16 11.89 -4.71
C ALA A 206 13.19 11.96 -3.16
N GLU A 207 12.03 12.03 -2.50
CA GLU A 207 11.92 12.12 -1.04
C GLU A 207 11.44 10.80 -0.41
N SER A 208 11.81 10.60 0.86
CA SER A 208 11.34 9.47 1.66
C SER A 208 9.92 9.72 2.13
N LEU A 209 9.00 8.79 1.86
CA LEU A 209 7.59 8.92 2.26
C LEU A 209 7.37 8.76 3.78
N ASP A 210 8.21 7.97 4.43
CA ASP A 210 8.15 7.64 5.87
C ASP A 210 9.13 8.47 6.71
N GLY A 211 9.78 9.47 6.12
CA GLY A 211 10.81 10.26 6.79
C GLY A 211 12.09 9.49 7.13
N SER A 212 12.22 8.21 6.73
CA SER A 212 13.41 7.37 7.00
C SER A 212 14.64 7.75 6.16
N GLY A 213 14.51 8.76 5.28
CA GLY A 213 15.53 9.14 4.30
C GLY A 213 15.72 8.14 3.15
N THR A 214 14.94 7.04 3.12
CA THR A 214 15.02 6.00 2.09
C THR A 214 13.95 6.21 1.04
N VAL A 215 14.36 6.62 -0.16
CA VAL A 215 13.48 6.78 -1.32
C VAL A 215 13.20 5.40 -1.92
N PRO A 216 11.93 4.97 -2.12
CA PRO A 216 11.62 3.72 -2.80
C PRO A 216 11.93 3.70 -4.32
N SER A 217 12.84 4.55 -4.81
CA SER A 217 13.19 4.70 -6.24
C SER A 217 13.52 3.38 -6.94
N ALA A 218 14.03 2.39 -6.22
CA ALA A 218 14.28 1.05 -6.73
C ALA A 218 13.03 0.23 -7.11
N LEU A 219 11.82 0.67 -6.74
CA LEU A 219 10.56 0.13 -7.27
C LEU A 219 10.32 0.58 -8.72
N SER A 220 10.86 1.73 -9.11
CA SER A 220 10.81 2.23 -10.49
C SER A 220 12.01 1.76 -11.33
N THR A 221 12.99 1.06 -10.75
CA THR A 221 14.12 0.45 -11.47
C THR A 221 13.82 -0.99 -11.90
N GLY A 222 14.21 -1.35 -13.12
CA GLY A 222 14.13 -2.72 -13.63
C GLY A 222 12.71 -3.28 -13.65
N VAL A 223 11.72 -2.42 -13.92
CA VAL A 223 10.30 -2.78 -13.96
C VAL A 223 10.07 -3.74 -15.13
N PRO A 224 9.48 -4.93 -14.92
CA PRO A 224 9.25 -5.89 -15.99
C PRO A 224 8.24 -5.34 -16.99
N LEU A 225 8.56 -5.43 -18.29
CA LEU A 225 7.63 -5.04 -19.36
C LEU A 225 6.46 -6.03 -19.52
N GLY A 226 6.55 -7.22 -18.95
CA GLY A 226 5.50 -8.23 -19.05
C GLY A 226 5.99 -9.61 -18.66
N TYR A 227 5.26 -10.63 -19.10
CA TYR A 227 5.47 -12.02 -18.68
C TYR A 227 6.43 -12.82 -19.55
N ARG A 228 6.83 -12.28 -20.71
CA ARG A 228 7.67 -12.97 -21.70
C ARG A 228 9.08 -12.39 -21.73
N GLY A 229 10.07 -13.27 -21.60
CA GLY A 229 11.48 -12.90 -21.51
C GLY A 229 11.78 -12.14 -20.21
N ASP A 230 12.95 -11.50 -20.18
CA ASP A 230 13.46 -10.77 -19.03
C ASP A 230 13.61 -9.27 -19.31
N ARG A 231 12.84 -8.74 -20.29
CA ARG A 231 12.89 -7.32 -20.63
C ARG A 231 12.38 -6.48 -19.47
N ARG A 232 13.21 -5.52 -19.05
CA ARG A 232 12.97 -4.61 -17.95
C ARG A 232 13.36 -3.20 -18.39
N VAL A 233 12.68 -2.21 -17.82
CA VAL A 233 12.99 -0.80 -18.05
C VAL A 233 12.98 -0.06 -16.72
N ASP A 234 13.78 0.98 -16.65
CA ASP A 234 13.65 1.95 -15.57
C ASP A 234 12.52 2.92 -15.93
N LEU A 235 11.61 3.13 -14.97
CA LEU A 235 10.50 4.04 -15.05
C LEU A 235 10.90 5.33 -14.34
N VAL A 236 11.03 6.40 -15.12
CA VAL A 236 11.21 7.75 -14.60
C VAL A 236 9.87 8.22 -14.05
N VAL A 237 9.86 8.70 -12.82
CA VAL A 237 8.69 9.31 -12.16
C VAL A 237 9.03 10.74 -11.79
N ARG A 238 8.24 11.71 -12.23
CA ARG A 238 8.44 13.13 -11.94
C ARG A 238 7.16 13.77 -11.44
N ARG A 239 7.24 14.51 -10.34
CA ARG A 239 6.18 15.43 -9.93
C ARG A 239 6.29 16.71 -10.75
N LEU A 240 5.22 17.10 -11.42
CA LEU A 240 5.14 18.32 -12.24
C LEU A 240 4.51 19.50 -11.48
N GLY A 241 3.87 19.22 -10.36
CA GLY A 241 3.13 20.17 -9.53
C GLY A 241 2.03 19.46 -8.74
N PRO A 242 1.20 20.20 -8.00
CA PRO A 242 0.15 19.62 -7.17
C PRO A 242 -0.75 18.66 -7.96
N GLY A 243 -0.75 17.40 -7.56
CA GLY A 243 -1.57 16.34 -8.16
C GLY A 243 -1.23 15.99 -9.63
N ARG A 244 -0.10 16.46 -10.16
CA ARG A 244 0.31 16.21 -11.55
C ARG A 244 1.65 15.50 -11.60
N PHE A 245 1.67 14.33 -12.22
CA PHE A 245 2.87 13.50 -12.35
C PHE A 245 3.13 13.12 -13.81
N ALA A 246 4.38 12.87 -14.13
CA ALA A 246 4.82 12.35 -15.42
C ALA A 246 5.58 11.03 -15.26
N LEU A 247 5.35 10.11 -16.18
CA LEU A 247 6.02 8.81 -16.27
C LEU A 247 6.70 8.64 -17.63
N ASP A 248 7.87 8.00 -17.65
CA ASP A 248 8.55 7.57 -18.87
C ASP A 248 9.34 6.27 -18.66
N PRO A 249 9.09 5.20 -19.43
CA PRO A 249 8.07 5.10 -20.49
C PRO A 249 6.64 5.03 -19.92
N TYR A 250 5.70 5.70 -20.59
CA TYR A 250 4.31 5.79 -20.14
C TYR A 250 3.58 4.43 -20.19
N PRO A 251 3.00 3.94 -19.08
CA PRO A 251 2.50 2.57 -19.01
C PRO A 251 0.99 2.40 -19.20
N PHE A 252 0.22 3.50 -19.18
CA PHE A 252 -1.23 3.45 -19.16
C PHE A 252 -1.83 3.58 -20.56
N VAL A 253 -2.92 2.86 -20.82
CA VAL A 253 -3.60 2.83 -22.14
C VAL A 253 -4.32 4.14 -22.50
N ARG A 254 -4.40 5.10 -21.57
CA ARG A 254 -4.98 6.43 -21.77
C ARG A 254 -3.98 7.47 -21.27
N GLU A 255 -3.79 8.55 -22.02
CA GLU A 255 -2.96 9.69 -21.62
C GLU A 255 -3.77 11.00 -21.72
N PRO A 256 -3.83 11.84 -20.67
CA PRO A 256 -3.40 11.52 -19.31
C PRO A 256 -4.33 10.48 -18.66
N LEU A 257 -3.78 9.71 -17.71
CA LEU A 257 -4.58 8.93 -16.78
C LEU A 257 -5.11 9.90 -15.72
N GLN A 258 -6.43 10.06 -15.69
CA GLN A 258 -7.14 10.87 -14.71
C GLN A 258 -7.63 9.96 -13.59
N LEU A 259 -7.38 10.36 -12.35
CA LEU A 259 -7.75 9.59 -11.16
C LEU A 259 -8.34 10.51 -10.11
N THR A 260 -9.17 9.97 -9.23
CA THR A 260 -9.72 10.71 -8.09
C THR A 260 -9.70 9.89 -6.82
N VAL A 261 -9.46 10.53 -5.68
CA VAL A 261 -9.54 9.88 -4.37
C VAL A 261 -10.34 10.74 -3.39
N PRO A 262 -11.26 10.17 -2.60
CA PRO A 262 -11.92 10.91 -1.54
C PRO A 262 -10.91 11.30 -0.46
N ALA A 263 -11.09 12.48 0.13
CA ALA A 263 -10.30 12.97 1.24
C ALA A 263 -11.17 13.78 2.19
N ARG A 264 -10.91 13.69 3.49
CA ARG A 264 -11.50 14.59 4.50
C ARG A 264 -10.56 15.75 4.74
N ARG A 265 -11.08 16.98 4.61
CA ARG A 265 -10.33 18.19 4.93
C ARG A 265 -10.63 18.64 6.37
N VAL A 266 -9.59 18.75 7.18
CA VAL A 266 -9.66 19.24 8.58
C VAL A 266 -8.66 20.37 8.80
N PRO A 267 -8.88 21.30 9.74
CA PRO A 267 -7.88 22.31 10.08
C PRO A 267 -6.55 21.70 10.53
N ALA A 268 -5.43 22.22 10.02
CA ALA A 268 -4.09 21.89 10.48
C ALA A 268 -3.76 22.64 11.77
N ARG A 269 -4.31 22.15 12.88
CA ARG A 269 -4.08 22.68 14.23
C ARG A 269 -3.76 21.55 15.19
N ARG A 270 -3.21 21.92 16.34
CA ARG A 270 -3.14 21.02 17.49
C ARG A 270 -4.55 20.79 18.03
N TYR A 271 -4.95 19.53 18.15
CA TYR A 271 -6.19 19.14 18.81
C TYR A 271 -5.89 18.85 20.29
N PRO A 272 -6.69 19.37 21.24
CA PRO A 272 -6.42 19.22 22.66
C PRO A 272 -6.85 17.86 23.22
N SER A 273 -7.71 17.12 22.52
CA SER A 273 -8.18 15.79 22.92
C SER A 273 -8.53 14.91 21.72
N GLU A 274 -8.55 13.59 21.92
CA GLU A 274 -9.00 12.63 20.91
C GLU A 274 -10.50 12.84 20.57
N GLU A 275 -11.31 13.28 21.53
CA GLU A 275 -12.72 13.60 21.31
C GLU A 275 -12.90 14.75 20.32
N GLU A 276 -12.19 15.86 20.50
CA GLU A 276 -12.22 17.01 19.58
C GLU A 276 -11.70 16.64 18.19
N TRP A 277 -10.65 15.82 18.14
CA TRP A 277 -10.11 15.29 16.89
C TRP A 277 -11.14 14.43 16.14
N LEU A 278 -11.76 13.45 16.82
CA LEU A 278 -12.75 12.58 16.20
C LEU A 278 -14.04 13.32 15.83
N ALA A 279 -14.40 14.38 16.55
CA ALA A 279 -15.49 15.28 16.14
C ALA A 279 -15.14 15.99 14.82
N ALA A 280 -13.97 16.64 14.75
CA ALA A 280 -13.49 17.29 13.53
C ALA A 280 -13.39 16.31 12.34
N PHE A 281 -12.86 15.11 12.57
CA PHE A 281 -12.78 14.05 11.56
C PHE A 281 -14.17 13.65 11.03
N ARG A 282 -15.14 13.41 11.91
CA ARG A 282 -16.49 12.97 11.54
C ARG A 282 -17.26 14.06 10.81
N GLU A 283 -17.15 15.30 11.26
CA GLU A 283 -17.84 16.47 10.70
C GLU A 283 -17.21 16.99 9.39
N ALA A 284 -15.94 16.67 9.15
CA ALA A 284 -15.25 17.04 7.92
C ALA A 284 -16.00 16.53 6.69
N LYS A 285 -16.24 17.44 5.75
CA LYS A 285 -16.80 17.08 4.44
C LYS A 285 -15.77 16.27 3.67
N VAL A 286 -16.25 15.24 2.97
CA VAL A 286 -15.46 14.50 2.00
C VAL A 286 -15.40 15.32 0.71
N GLU A 287 -14.19 15.70 0.31
CA GLU A 287 -13.89 16.26 -1.02
C GLU A 287 -13.18 15.21 -1.89
N HIS A 288 -13.12 15.44 -3.20
CA HIS A 288 -12.40 14.55 -4.10
C HIS A 288 -11.15 15.26 -4.61
N LEU A 289 -9.99 14.67 -4.33
CA LEU A 289 -8.73 15.11 -4.89
C LEU A 289 -8.62 14.53 -6.29
N SER A 290 -8.20 15.35 -7.26
CA SER A 290 -8.03 14.93 -8.65
C SER A 290 -6.55 14.87 -9.00
N PHE A 291 -6.17 13.83 -9.75
CA PHE A 291 -4.81 13.61 -10.18
C PHE A 291 -4.73 13.36 -11.68
N ALA A 292 -3.61 13.77 -12.29
CA ALA A 292 -3.31 13.48 -13.68
C ALA A 292 -1.88 12.91 -13.81
N ILE A 293 -1.77 11.73 -14.43
CA ILE A 293 -0.49 11.14 -14.82
C ILE A 293 -0.35 11.19 -16.34
N MET A 294 0.69 11.85 -16.84
CA MET A 294 0.96 12.01 -18.29
C MET A 294 2.31 11.40 -18.69
N ALA A 295 2.57 11.30 -20.00
CA ALA A 295 3.89 10.94 -20.46
C ALA A 295 4.87 12.09 -20.15
N LEU A 296 6.10 11.76 -19.78
CA LEU A 296 7.17 12.74 -19.74
C LEU A 296 7.50 13.15 -21.18
N ARG A 297 7.37 14.44 -21.48
CA ARG A 297 7.73 15.04 -22.78
C ARG A 297 9.09 15.70 -22.71
#